data_AF-A0A849Q403-F1
#
_entry.id   AF-A0A849Q403-F1
#
_cell.length_a   1.000
_cell.length_b   1.000
_cell.length_c   1.000
_cell.angle_alpha   90.00
_cell.angle_beta   90.00
_cell.angle_gamma   90.00
#
_symmetry.space_group_name_H-M   'P 1'
#
loop_
_entity.id
_entity.type
_entity.pdbx_description
1 polymer ?
#
loop_
_entity_poly.entity_id
_entity_poly.type
_entity_poly.pdbx_seq_one_letter_code
_entity_poly.pdbx_strand_id
1 'polypeptide(L)'
;MAGRADTGVRWTASREELEQMLREAAKRLGARLPRRLLVAVRPLTEAYFRTTARGGELRVVINDALSDAPMDVLEALSEVIIARASGAARPRMVGKPFWDYVETEELRERMQANYLARQRSFDPEPQGRASDLAGLFDAVNDAYFESGLPRPLLGWT
;
A
#
# COMPACT_ATOMS: atom_id res chain seq x y z
N MET A 1 9.67 -15.13 -20.25
CA MET A 1 9.26 -15.66 -18.92
C MET A 1 10.03 -14.89 -17.86
N ALA A 2 9.41 -13.93 -17.17
CA ALA A 2 10.07 -13.15 -16.12
C ALA A 2 9.75 -13.79 -14.77
N GLY A 3 10.74 -14.49 -14.22
CA GLY A 3 10.71 -15.06 -12.87
C GLY A 3 10.68 -13.95 -11.83
N ARG A 4 9.79 -14.17 -10.84
CA ARG A 4 9.58 -13.45 -9.59
C ARG A 4 10.75 -12.56 -9.14
N ALA A 5 10.50 -11.25 -9.06
CA ALA A 5 11.10 -10.44 -8.02
C ALA A 5 10.51 -10.93 -6.69
N ASP A 6 11.23 -11.83 -6.04
CA ASP A 6 11.19 -11.88 -4.58
C ASP A 6 11.84 -10.56 -4.15
N THR A 7 11.01 -9.59 -3.83
CA THR A 7 11.46 -8.29 -3.34
C THR A 7 12.29 -8.59 -2.09
N GLY A 8 13.62 -8.48 -2.16
CA GLY A 8 14.56 -8.75 -1.05
C GLY A 8 14.41 -7.81 0.15
N VAL A 9 13.23 -7.23 0.30
CA VAL A 9 12.76 -6.39 1.39
C VAL A 9 12.50 -7.30 2.58
N ARG A 10 13.10 -6.98 3.73
CA ARG A 10 12.87 -7.70 4.98
C ARG A 10 11.52 -7.28 5.53
N TRP A 11 10.69 -8.27 5.88
CA TRP A 11 9.37 -8.04 6.45
C TRP A 11 9.37 -8.12 7.96
N THR A 12 8.53 -7.30 8.60
CA THR A 12 8.21 -7.39 10.03
C THR A 12 7.52 -8.72 10.36
N ALA A 13 6.67 -9.22 9.45
CA ALA A 13 5.97 -10.49 9.59
C ALA A 13 6.32 -11.47 8.45
N SER A 14 6.49 -12.74 8.78
CA SER A 14 6.56 -13.83 7.81
C SER A 14 5.24 -14.01 7.07
N ARG A 15 5.29 -14.71 5.93
CA ARG A 15 4.09 -15.01 5.15
C ARG A 15 3.08 -15.82 5.96
N GLU A 16 3.57 -16.77 6.76
CA GLU A 16 2.77 -17.63 7.62
C GLU A 16 2.05 -16.83 8.71
N GLU A 17 2.73 -15.83 9.30
CA GLU A 17 2.11 -14.91 10.27
C GLU A 17 1.00 -14.06 9.63
N LEU A 18 1.21 -13.52 8.42
CA LEU A 18 0.17 -12.80 7.69
C LEU A 18 -1.04 -13.69 7.36
N GLU A 19 -0.80 -14.94 6.95
CA GLU A 19 -1.86 -15.93 6.74
C GLU A 19 -2.62 -16.23 8.04
N GLN A 20 -1.92 -16.32 9.17
CA GLN A 20 -2.53 -16.54 10.49
C GLN A 20 -3.37 -15.33 10.94
N MET A 21 -2.86 -14.11 10.79
CA MET A 21 -3.60 -12.88 11.13
C MET A 21 -4.92 -12.77 10.37
N LEU A 22 -4.93 -13.10 9.07
CA LEU A 22 -6.14 -13.14 8.26
C LEU A 22 -7.14 -14.21 8.73
N ARG A 23 -6.66 -15.37 9.20
CA ARG A 23 -7.52 -16.41 9.77
C ARG A 23 -8.14 -15.97 11.08
N GLU A 24 -7.36 -15.37 11.96
CA GLU A 24 -7.85 -14.82 13.23
C GLU A 24 -8.84 -13.68 13.00
N ALA A 25 -8.55 -12.77 12.07
CA ALA A 25 -9.47 -11.70 11.66
C ALA A 25 -10.81 -12.27 11.19
N ALA A 26 -10.81 -13.32 10.38
CA ALA A 26 -12.04 -13.96 9.93
C ALA A 26 -12.82 -14.63 11.06
N LYS A 27 -12.13 -15.27 11.99
CA LYS A 27 -12.74 -15.84 13.19
C LYS A 27 -13.40 -14.75 14.05
N ARG A 28 -12.69 -13.64 14.31
CA ARG A 28 -13.20 -12.49 15.08
C ARG A 28 -14.44 -11.87 14.42
N LEU A 29 -14.41 -11.72 13.10
CA LEU A 29 -15.51 -11.12 12.34
C LEU A 29 -16.67 -12.10 12.03
N GLY A 30 -16.55 -13.38 12.43
CA GLY A 30 -17.53 -14.42 12.07
C GLY A 30 -17.64 -14.66 10.57
N ALA A 31 -16.61 -14.27 9.80
CA ALA A 31 -16.59 -14.40 8.36
C ALA A 31 -16.30 -15.84 7.93
N ARG A 32 -16.99 -16.32 6.91
CA ARG A 32 -16.72 -17.65 6.35
C ARG A 32 -15.38 -17.64 5.62
N LEU A 33 -14.40 -18.34 6.19
CA LEU A 33 -13.10 -18.51 5.54
C LEU A 33 -13.23 -19.37 4.26
N PRO A 34 -12.54 -18.99 3.18
CA PRO A 34 -12.38 -19.83 2.01
C PRO A 34 -11.53 -21.06 2.35
N ARG A 35 -11.70 -22.15 1.57
CA ARG A 35 -10.93 -23.39 1.78
C ARG A 35 -9.44 -23.17 1.60
N ARG A 36 -9.07 -22.28 0.67
CA ARG A 36 -7.70 -21.85 0.43
C ARG A 36 -7.60 -20.35 0.64
N LEU A 37 -6.63 -19.96 1.45
CA LEU A 37 -6.22 -18.59 1.65
C LEU A 37 -4.76 -18.51 1.24
N LEU A 38 -4.46 -17.68 0.23
CA LEU A 38 -3.10 -17.49 -0.26
C LEU A 38 -2.72 -16.03 -0.08
N VAL A 39 -1.64 -15.80 0.65
CA VAL A 39 -1.07 -14.46 0.80
C VAL A 39 0.19 -14.37 -0.04
N ALA A 40 0.31 -13.27 -0.78
CA ALA A 40 1.54 -12.90 -1.43
C ALA A 40 1.84 -11.43 -1.14
N VAL A 41 3.12 -11.13 -1.03
CA VAL A 41 3.61 -9.76 -1.04
C VAL A 41 4.10 -9.45 -2.43
N ARG A 42 3.66 -8.33 -3.01
CA ARG A 42 4.15 -7.86 -4.30
C ARG A 42 4.16 -6.34 -4.36
N PRO A 43 5.06 -5.77 -5.19
CA PRO A 43 4.91 -4.41 -5.72
C PRO A 43 3.48 -4.15 -6.21
N LEU A 44 2.79 -3.21 -5.59
CA LEU A 44 1.54 -2.65 -6.12
C LEU A 44 1.76 -1.15 -6.37
N THR A 45 1.10 -0.61 -7.40
CA THR A 45 1.27 0.79 -7.81
C THR A 45 0.69 1.74 -6.76
N GLU A 46 -0.63 1.74 -6.59
CA GLU A 46 -1.33 2.67 -5.67
C GLU A 46 -2.11 1.93 -4.58
N ALA A 47 -2.40 0.65 -4.77
CA ALA A 47 -3.23 -0.10 -3.85
C ALA A 47 -2.40 -0.63 -2.67
N TYR A 48 -2.89 -0.49 -1.43
CA TYR A 48 -2.30 -1.11 -0.24
C TYR A 48 -2.41 -2.64 -0.27
N PHE A 49 -3.51 -3.16 -0.81
CA PHE A 49 -3.73 -4.57 -1.01
C PHE A 49 -4.74 -4.82 -2.12
N ARG A 50 -4.77 -6.06 -2.63
CA ARG A 50 -5.78 -6.55 -3.58
C ARG A 50 -6.31 -7.89 -3.11
N THR A 51 -7.61 -8.09 -3.25
CA THR A 51 -8.27 -9.37 -2.98
C THR A 51 -8.86 -9.94 -4.26
N THR A 52 -8.78 -11.25 -4.43
CA THR A 52 -9.44 -11.96 -5.53
C THR A 52 -10.02 -13.26 -4.99
N ALA A 53 -11.34 -13.38 -5.04
CA ALA A 53 -12.04 -14.60 -4.65
C ALA A 53 -12.48 -15.37 -5.90
N ARG A 54 -12.05 -16.62 -6.06
CA ARG A 54 -12.48 -17.50 -7.17
C ARG A 54 -12.41 -18.96 -6.75
N GLY A 55 -13.47 -19.73 -7.04
CA GLY A 55 -13.47 -21.19 -6.86
C GLY A 55 -13.19 -21.67 -5.43
N GLY A 56 -13.63 -20.92 -4.40
CA GLY A 56 -13.39 -21.27 -2.99
C GLY A 56 -11.99 -20.93 -2.47
N GLU A 57 -11.21 -20.16 -3.24
CA GLU A 57 -9.91 -19.62 -2.85
C GLU A 57 -10.00 -18.08 -2.76
N LEU A 58 -9.40 -17.52 -1.72
CA LEU A 58 -9.12 -16.09 -1.61
C LEU A 58 -7.62 -15.87 -1.74
N ARG A 59 -7.25 -15.09 -2.75
CA ARG A 59 -5.90 -14.57 -2.94
C ARG A 59 -5.84 -13.16 -2.40
N VAL A 60 -4.86 -12.92 -1.54
CA VAL A 60 -4.56 -11.62 -0.97
C VAL A 60 -3.17 -11.24 -1.46
N VAL A 61 -3.06 -10.08 -2.10
CA VAL A 61 -1.78 -9.48 -2.45
C VAL A 61 -1.63 -8.22 -1.61
N ILE A 62 -0.58 -8.16 -0.79
CA ILE A 62 -0.26 -7.00 0.04
C ILE A 62 0.87 -6.21 -0.65
N ASN A 63 0.75 -4.88 -0.67
CA ASN A 63 1.76 -3.98 -1.22
C ASN A 63 3.05 -4.12 -0.42
N ASP A 64 4.17 -4.12 -1.11
CA ASP A 64 5.47 -4.23 -0.47
C ASP A 64 5.92 -2.99 0.30
N ALA A 65 5.27 -1.85 0.08
CA ALA A 65 5.46 -0.67 0.91
C ALA A 65 5.08 -0.88 2.40
N LEU A 66 4.29 -1.91 2.72
CA LEU A 66 3.86 -2.26 4.08
C LEU A 66 4.82 -3.22 4.79
N SER A 67 6.00 -3.48 4.23
CA SER A 67 6.91 -4.52 4.72
C SER A 67 7.40 -4.33 6.16
N ASP A 68 7.61 -3.09 6.57
CA ASP A 68 8.08 -2.71 7.90
C ASP A 68 6.93 -2.25 8.82
N ALA A 69 5.68 -2.38 8.36
CA ALA A 69 4.54 -1.93 9.13
C ALA A 69 4.52 -2.63 10.50
N PRO A 70 4.17 -1.92 11.57
CA PRO A 70 4.03 -2.50 12.90
C PRO A 70 3.06 -3.70 12.93
N MET A 71 3.26 -4.64 13.85
CA MET A 71 2.45 -5.86 13.91
C MET A 71 0.95 -5.58 14.13
N ASP A 72 0.62 -4.59 14.97
CA ASP A 72 -0.75 -4.15 15.22
C ASP A 72 -1.40 -3.54 13.95
N VAL A 73 -0.63 -2.84 13.13
CA VAL A 73 -1.05 -2.36 11.81
C VAL A 73 -1.34 -3.52 10.86
N LEU A 74 -0.49 -4.56 10.84
CA LEU A 74 -0.69 -5.75 9.99
C LEU A 74 -1.90 -6.60 10.45
N GLU A 75 -2.14 -6.68 11.75
CA GLU A 75 -3.36 -7.29 12.30
C GLU A 75 -4.61 -6.50 11.88
N ALA A 76 -4.59 -5.17 12.04
CA ALA A 76 -5.67 -4.29 11.61
C ALA A 76 -5.95 -4.38 10.10
N LEU A 77 -4.89 -4.44 9.28
CA LEU A 77 -4.98 -4.67 7.84
C LEU A 77 -5.69 -5.99 7.54
N SER A 78 -5.36 -7.04 8.28
CA SER A 78 -5.98 -8.36 8.11
C SER A 78 -7.49 -8.30 8.37
N GLU A 79 -7.94 -7.54 9.37
CA GLU A 79 -9.36 -7.31 9.63
C GLU A 79 -10.05 -6.55 8.48
N VAL A 80 -9.41 -5.51 7.95
CA VAL A 80 -9.94 -4.74 6.79
C VAL A 80 -10.07 -5.64 5.56
N ILE A 81 -9.05 -6.46 5.27
CA ILE A 81 -9.04 -7.38 4.14
C ILE A 81 -10.20 -8.37 4.24
N ILE A 82 -10.39 -8.99 5.40
CA ILE A 82 -11.47 -9.96 5.60
C ILE A 82 -12.84 -9.29 5.60
N ALA A 83 -13.01 -8.14 6.24
CA ALA A 83 -14.27 -7.40 6.20
C ALA A 83 -14.67 -7.08 4.75
N ARG A 84 -13.70 -6.62 3.93
CA ARG A 84 -13.91 -6.37 2.50
C ARG A 84 -14.21 -7.65 1.73
N ALA A 85 -13.46 -8.72 1.94
CA ALA A 85 -13.64 -9.98 1.21
C ALA A 85 -14.94 -10.70 1.56
N SER A 86 -15.46 -10.52 2.78
CA SER A 86 -16.71 -11.11 3.25
C SER A 86 -17.95 -10.27 2.93
N GLY A 87 -17.78 -9.06 2.39
CA GLY A 87 -18.89 -8.15 2.10
C GLY A 87 -19.51 -7.52 3.35
N ALA A 88 -18.84 -7.60 4.51
CA ALA A 88 -19.29 -6.94 5.73
C ALA A 88 -19.21 -5.42 5.56
N ALA A 89 -20.37 -4.75 5.55
CA ALA A 89 -20.52 -3.33 5.31
C ALA A 89 -20.07 -2.47 6.52
N ARG A 90 -18.82 -2.58 7.00
CA ARG A 90 -18.20 -1.61 7.93
C ARG A 90 -16.66 -1.46 7.78
N PRO A 91 -16.09 -1.10 6.61
CA PRO A 91 -14.63 -1.05 6.45
C PRO A 91 -13.93 0.07 7.24
N ARG A 92 -14.61 1.18 7.57
CA ARG A 92 -13.97 2.37 8.18
C ARG A 92 -13.86 2.33 9.70
N MET A 93 -14.70 1.57 10.39
CA MET A 93 -14.56 1.33 11.84
C MET A 93 -13.62 0.16 12.14
N VAL A 94 -13.45 -0.74 11.17
CA VAL A 94 -12.57 -1.90 11.27
C VAL A 94 -11.17 -1.48 10.86
N GLY A 95 -10.16 -1.92 11.62
CA GLY A 95 -8.76 -1.67 11.31
C GLY A 95 -8.33 -0.21 11.39
N LYS A 96 -8.81 0.54 12.39
CA LYS A 96 -8.37 1.92 12.65
C LYS A 96 -6.83 2.07 12.68
N PRO A 97 -6.04 1.20 13.33
CA PRO A 97 -4.57 1.31 13.30
C PRO A 97 -4.01 1.28 11.87
N PHE A 98 -4.61 0.48 10.98
CA PHE A 98 -4.22 0.44 9.58
C PHE A 98 -4.59 1.74 8.85
N TRP A 99 -5.79 2.27 9.04
CA TRP A 99 -6.21 3.52 8.40
C TRP A 99 -5.38 4.72 8.88
N ASP A 100 -5.10 4.80 10.18
CA ASP A 100 -4.22 5.84 10.74
C ASP A 100 -2.79 5.69 10.18
N TYR A 101 -2.28 4.46 10.02
CA TYR A 101 -0.95 4.21 9.45
C TYR A 101 -0.85 4.63 7.98
N VAL A 102 -1.86 4.35 7.14
CA VAL A 102 -1.82 4.76 5.73
C VAL A 102 -1.96 6.27 5.52
N GLU A 103 -2.37 6.99 6.56
CA GLU A 103 -2.42 8.45 6.56
C GLU A 103 -1.08 9.11 6.95
N THR A 104 -0.09 8.32 7.38
CA THR A 104 1.25 8.82 7.71
C THR A 104 2.00 9.28 6.47
N GLU A 105 2.79 10.34 6.63
CA GLU A 105 3.63 10.85 5.54
C GLU A 105 4.70 9.84 5.15
N GLU A 106 5.27 9.14 6.12
CA GLU A 106 6.30 8.11 5.90
C GLU A 106 5.83 7.02 4.92
N LEU A 107 4.62 6.48 5.08
CA LEU A 107 4.11 5.46 4.16
C LEU A 107 3.85 6.06 2.78
N ARG A 108 3.32 7.29 2.69
CA ARG A 108 3.06 7.96 1.41
C ARG A 108 4.34 8.21 0.63
N GLU A 109 5.35 8.78 1.28
CA GLU A 109 6.67 9.01 0.70
C GLU A 109 7.29 7.71 0.21
N ARG A 110 7.18 6.63 0.98
CA ARG A 110 7.71 5.32 0.60
C ARG A 110 6.97 4.71 -0.58
N MET A 111 5.64 4.80 -0.61
CA MET A 111 4.85 4.33 -1.75
C MET A 111 5.20 5.11 -3.02
N GLN A 112 5.37 6.43 -2.91
CA GLN A 112 5.80 7.28 -4.00
C GLN A 112 7.22 6.94 -4.46
N ALA A 113 8.18 6.80 -3.54
CA ALA A 113 9.55 6.41 -3.86
C ALA A 113 9.61 5.03 -4.55
N ASN A 114 8.86 4.05 -4.04
CA ASN A 114 8.74 2.73 -4.65
C ASN A 114 8.12 2.79 -6.05
N TYR A 115 7.10 3.63 -6.25
CA TYR A 115 6.49 3.85 -7.56
C TYR A 115 7.50 4.43 -8.55
N LEU A 116 8.20 5.51 -8.18
CA LEU A 116 9.16 6.19 -9.03
C LEU A 116 10.39 5.32 -9.34
N ALA A 117 10.93 4.61 -8.35
CA ALA A 117 12.06 3.68 -8.56
C ALA A 117 11.73 2.54 -9.55
N ARG A 118 10.44 2.20 -9.70
CA ARG A 118 9.97 1.17 -10.65
C ARG A 118 9.64 1.74 -12.02
N GLN A 119 9.49 3.05 -12.14
CA GLN A 119 9.28 3.71 -13.41
C GLN A 119 10.61 3.79 -14.16
N ARG A 120 10.75 2.92 -15.16
CA ARG A 120 11.94 2.83 -16.03
C ARG A 120 12.26 4.11 -16.81
N SER A 121 11.30 5.04 -16.89
CA SER A 121 11.38 6.27 -17.68
C SER A 121 11.30 7.54 -16.84
N PHE A 122 11.23 7.42 -15.50
CA PHE A 122 11.12 8.61 -14.66
C PHE A 122 12.48 9.30 -14.56
N ASP A 123 12.54 10.54 -15.05
CA ASP A 123 13.69 11.43 -14.87
C ASP A 123 13.38 12.35 -13.67
N PRO A 124 14.06 12.17 -12.51
CA PRO A 124 13.85 12.97 -11.32
C PRO A 124 14.41 14.40 -11.44
N GLU A 125 14.80 14.84 -12.64
CA GLU A 125 15.17 16.22 -12.94
C GLU A 125 13.91 17.10 -13.08
N PRO A 126 13.66 18.05 -12.16
CA PRO A 126 12.50 18.96 -12.26
C PRO A 126 12.60 19.89 -13.48
N GLN A 127 13.82 20.15 -13.96
CA GLN A 127 14.10 20.96 -15.14
C GLN A 127 13.77 20.20 -16.43
N GLY A 128 12.58 20.46 -16.97
CA GLY A 128 12.17 19.94 -18.27
C GLY A 128 12.76 20.74 -19.44
N ARG A 129 12.56 20.24 -20.66
CA ARG A 129 12.96 20.94 -21.89
C ARG A 129 12.24 22.28 -22.12
N ALA A 130 11.04 22.43 -21.58
CA ALA A 130 10.19 23.61 -21.78
C ALA A 130 9.77 24.30 -20.47
N SER A 131 9.71 23.56 -19.36
CA SER A 131 9.19 24.06 -18.08
C SER A 131 10.03 23.54 -16.92
N ASP A 132 10.16 24.35 -15.87
CA ASP A 132 10.72 23.92 -14.58
C ASP A 132 9.56 23.57 -13.63
N LEU A 133 9.48 22.30 -13.24
CA LEU A 133 8.46 21.84 -12.30
C LEU A 133 8.67 22.40 -10.90
N ALA A 134 9.91 22.66 -10.48
CA ALA A 134 10.18 23.23 -9.16
C ALA A 134 9.61 24.64 -9.07
N GLY A 135 9.92 25.49 -10.05
CA GLY A 135 9.35 26.84 -10.13
C GLY A 135 7.83 26.84 -10.28
N LEU A 136 7.26 25.91 -11.06
CA LEU A 136 5.79 25.79 -11.19
C LEU A 136 5.13 25.38 -9.87
N PHE A 137 5.71 24.40 -9.17
CA PHE A 137 5.21 23.96 -7.87
C PHE A 137 5.27 25.09 -6.86
N ASP A 138 6.40 25.80 -6.76
CA ASP A 138 6.57 26.90 -5.82
C ASP A 138 5.56 28.02 -6.07
N ALA A 139 5.31 28.37 -7.34
CA ALA A 139 4.32 29.38 -7.70
C ALA A 139 2.89 28.99 -7.29
N VAL A 140 2.53 27.71 -7.46
CA VAL A 140 1.21 27.20 -7.06
C VAL A 140 1.10 27.09 -5.54
N ASN A 141 2.15 26.62 -4.86
CA ASN A 141 2.21 26.48 -3.42
C ASN A 141 2.10 27.84 -2.73
N ASP A 142 2.76 28.86 -3.27
CA ASP A 142 2.66 30.23 -2.77
C ASP A 142 1.25 30.82 -3.00
N ALA A 143 0.74 30.72 -4.23
CA ALA A 143 -0.53 31.35 -4.59
C ALA A 143 -1.76 30.77 -3.87
N TYR A 144 -1.73 29.49 -3.51
CA TYR A 144 -2.92 28.78 -3.00
C TYR A 144 -2.74 28.15 -1.63
N PHE A 145 -1.51 27.96 -1.16
CA PHE A 145 -1.24 27.18 0.04
C PHE A 145 -0.28 27.89 1.02
N GLU A 146 -0.02 29.19 0.82
CA GLU A 146 0.86 29.99 1.67
C GLU A 146 2.25 29.35 1.85
N SER A 147 2.73 28.66 0.81
CA SER A 147 3.98 27.87 0.85
C SER A 147 4.00 26.76 1.91
N GLY A 148 2.84 26.32 2.39
CA GLY A 148 2.70 25.35 3.47
C GLY A 148 2.88 23.89 3.05
N LEU A 149 2.88 23.58 1.75
CA LEU A 149 3.09 22.21 1.29
C LEU A 149 4.59 21.88 1.18
N PRO A 150 5.04 20.72 1.70
CA PRO A 150 6.38 20.22 1.43
C PRO A 150 6.52 19.87 -0.05
N ARG A 151 7.67 20.20 -0.65
CA ARG A 151 7.91 19.93 -2.07
C ARG A 151 8.05 18.42 -2.29
N PRO A 152 7.20 17.80 -3.14
CA PRO A 152 7.33 16.39 -3.45
C PRO A 152 8.51 16.14 -4.39
N LEU A 153 8.84 14.87 -4.63
CA LEU A 153 9.77 14.51 -5.72
C LEU A 153 9.11 14.82 -7.07
N LEU A 154 9.68 15.80 -7.78
CA LEU A 154 9.21 16.27 -9.08
C LEU A 154 10.09 15.68 -10.19
N GLY A 155 9.49 15.35 -11.32
CA GLY A 155 10.21 14.81 -12.47
C GLY A 155 9.28 14.58 -13.66
N TRP A 156 9.87 14.31 -14.81
CA TRP A 156 9.16 14.09 -16.08
C TRP A 156 9.11 12.60 -16.44
N THR A 157 8.12 12.22 -17.26
CA THR A 157 7.92 10.86 -17.79
C THR A 157 8.00 10.80 -19.30
#